data_AF-A0AAJ1FNV1-F1
#
_entry.id   AF-A0AAJ1FNV1-F1
#
_cell.length_a   1.000
_cell.length_b   1.000
_cell.length_c   1.000
_cell.angle_alpha   90.00
_cell.angle_beta   90.00
_cell.angle_gamma   90.00
#
_symmetry.space_group_name_H-M   'P 1'
#
loop_
_entity.id
_entity.type
_entity.pdbx_description
1 polymer ?
#
loop_
_entity_poly.entity_id
_entity_poly.type
_entity_poly.pdbx_seq_one_letter_code
_entity_poly.pdbx_strand_id
1 'polypeptide(L)'
;MIIALAGKTNKSISVFDWGNTGTLSSTAISHLDWGCQGTLNGYGFNSSFAKGQYLPLFVDLTGPLSDNQIKSYTTAAKNANARGVAFFNLPMSSYRLSSFNAAAQAFGETVSHTGKTYSKDYGN
;
A
#
# COMPACT_ATOMS: atom_id res chain seq x y z
N MET A 1 14.71 -10.42 -14.70
CA MET A 1 13.33 -10.92 -14.48
C MET A 1 12.28 -9.89 -14.85
N ILE A 2 12.20 -8.73 -14.19
CA ILE A 2 11.14 -7.71 -14.41
C ILE A 2 10.96 -7.35 -15.89
N ILE A 3 12.06 -7.00 -16.58
CA ILE A 3 12.04 -6.65 -18.02
C ILE A 3 11.47 -7.80 -18.87
N ALA A 4 11.92 -9.04 -18.60
CA ALA A 4 11.44 -10.22 -19.32
C ALA A 4 9.96 -10.53 -19.03
N LEU A 5 9.49 -10.25 -17.81
CA LEU A 5 8.09 -10.40 -17.44
C LEU A 5 7.22 -9.36 -18.15
N ALA A 6 7.68 -8.10 -18.19
CA ALA A 6 7.01 -7.01 -18.89
C ALA A 6 6.84 -7.29 -20.39
N GLY A 7 7.81 -7.95 -21.03
CA GLY A 7 7.70 -8.39 -22.42
C GLY A 7 6.67 -9.51 -22.67
N LYS A 8 6.07 -10.09 -21.62
CA LYS A 8 5.14 -11.23 -21.71
C LYS A 8 3.73 -10.92 -21.21
N THR A 9 3.49 -9.72 -20.67
CA THR A 9 2.22 -9.41 -20.02
C THR A 9 1.81 -7.97 -20.27
N ASN A 10 0.51 -7.74 -20.38
CA ASN A 10 -0.11 -6.41 -20.29
C ASN A 10 -0.75 -6.16 -18.92
N LYS A 11 -0.45 -7.03 -17.94
CA LYS A 11 -0.95 -6.92 -16.56
C LYS A 11 0.00 -6.07 -15.72
N SER A 12 -0.52 -5.60 -14.59
CA SER A 12 0.30 -4.81 -13.68
C SER A 12 1.44 -5.62 -13.07
N ILE A 13 2.62 -5.02 -13.00
CA ILE A 13 3.79 -5.52 -12.31
C ILE A 13 4.14 -4.55 -11.18
N SER A 14 4.13 -5.05 -9.97
CA SER A 14 4.40 -4.28 -8.76
C SER A 14 5.33 -5.02 -7.82
N VAL A 15 6.02 -4.28 -6.96
CA VAL A 15 6.94 -4.84 -5.97
C VAL A 15 6.75 -4.21 -4.60
N PHE A 16 7.08 -4.96 -3.55
CA PHE A 16 7.42 -4.37 -2.27
C PHE A 16 8.83 -3.81 -2.36
N ASP A 17 8.99 -2.55 -1.98
CA ASP A 17 10.28 -1.90 -1.85
C ASP A 17 10.95 -2.33 -0.54
N TRP A 18 11.45 -3.56 -0.53
CA TRP A 18 12.14 -4.20 0.58
C TRP A 18 13.36 -4.99 0.10
N GLY A 19 14.41 -5.03 0.92
CA GLY A 19 15.64 -5.75 0.60
C GLY A 19 16.32 -5.17 -0.65
N ASN A 20 16.57 -6.02 -1.65
CA ASN A 20 17.31 -5.65 -2.85
C ASN A 20 16.49 -4.87 -3.89
N THR A 21 15.23 -4.52 -3.64
CA THR A 21 14.48 -3.65 -4.57
C THR A 21 15.03 -2.23 -4.63
N GLY A 22 15.67 -1.75 -3.56
CA GLY A 22 16.38 -0.48 -3.55
C GLY A 22 17.57 -0.41 -4.52
N THR A 23 18.02 -1.57 -5.03
CA THR A 23 19.13 -1.66 -6.01
C THR A 23 18.64 -1.91 -7.44
N LEU A 24 17.32 -1.89 -7.69
CA LEU A 24 16.78 -1.98 -9.04
C LEU A 24 17.28 -0.82 -9.91
N SER A 25 17.68 -1.14 -11.14
CA SER A 25 18.04 -0.12 -12.12
C SER A 25 16.82 0.71 -12.52
N SER A 26 17.04 1.93 -12.99
CA SER A 26 15.99 2.79 -13.54
C SER A 26 15.22 2.12 -14.69
N THR A 27 15.91 1.34 -15.54
CA THR A 27 15.27 0.52 -16.58
C THR A 27 14.34 -0.54 -16.00
N ALA A 28 14.72 -1.21 -14.91
CA ALA A 28 13.83 -2.18 -14.28
C ALA A 28 12.61 -1.47 -13.65
N ILE A 29 12.82 -0.32 -12.99
CA ILE A 29 11.74 0.47 -12.38
C ILE A 29 10.76 1.01 -13.42
N SER A 30 11.21 1.38 -14.62
CA SER A 30 10.33 1.86 -15.71
C SER A 30 9.36 0.80 -16.24
N HIS A 31 9.58 -0.48 -15.91
CA HIS A 31 8.69 -1.59 -16.25
C HIS A 31 7.77 -2.00 -15.10
N LEU A 32 7.82 -1.31 -13.96
CA LEU A 32 6.91 -1.51 -12.84
C LEU A 32 5.81 -0.44 -12.89
N ASP A 33 4.57 -0.80 -12.61
CA ASP A 33 3.50 0.20 -12.51
C ASP A 33 3.55 0.93 -11.17
N TRP A 34 3.94 0.22 -10.10
CA TRP A 34 4.07 0.80 -8.78
C TRP A 34 4.97 0.00 -7.84
N GLY A 35 5.56 0.73 -6.90
CA GLY A 35 6.26 0.18 -5.74
C GLY A 35 5.48 0.48 -4.45
N CYS A 36 5.54 -0.41 -3.48
CA CYS A 36 4.94 -0.22 -2.16
C CYS A 36 6.01 -0.21 -1.07
N GLN A 37 5.91 0.68 -0.09
CA GLN A 37 6.75 0.66 1.11
C GLN A 37 6.88 -0.77 1.68
N GLY A 38 8.12 -1.23 1.87
CA GLY A 38 8.41 -2.59 2.33
C GLY A 38 8.37 -2.77 3.83
N THR A 39 8.48 -1.69 4.60
CA THR A 39 8.46 -1.73 6.06
C THR A 39 7.02 -1.71 6.58
N LEU A 40 6.63 -2.70 7.38
CA LEU A 40 5.32 -2.69 8.07
C LEU A 40 5.20 -1.45 8.97
N ASN A 41 4.07 -0.77 8.88
CA ASN A 41 3.78 0.51 9.53
C ASN A 41 4.75 1.65 9.15
N GLY A 42 5.52 1.47 8.08
CA GLY A 42 6.43 2.47 7.55
C GLY A 42 5.71 3.57 6.79
N TYR A 43 6.24 4.79 6.90
CA TYR A 43 5.90 5.92 6.04
C TYR A 43 7.19 6.59 5.54
N GLY A 44 7.26 6.87 4.24
CA GLY A 44 8.33 7.70 3.68
C GLY A 44 8.46 7.60 2.17
N PHE A 45 9.24 8.51 1.59
CA PHE A 45 9.55 8.57 0.15
C PHE A 45 11.02 8.20 -0.14
N ASN A 46 11.67 7.46 0.77
CA ASN A 46 13.04 6.98 0.60
C ASN A 46 13.03 5.78 -0.37
N SER A 47 12.77 6.07 -1.64
CA SER A 47 12.59 5.06 -2.68
C SER A 47 13.11 5.59 -4.01
N SER A 48 13.59 4.69 -4.86
CA SER A 48 14.01 5.02 -6.23
C SER A 48 12.81 5.24 -7.16
N PHE A 49 11.59 4.94 -6.71
CA PHE A 49 10.35 5.17 -7.47
C PHE A 49 9.95 6.65 -7.44
N ALA A 50 9.41 7.13 -8.56
CA ALA A 50 8.77 8.45 -8.58
C ALA A 50 7.55 8.46 -7.63
N LYS A 51 7.24 9.61 -7.02
CA LYS A 51 6.13 9.74 -6.06
C LYS A 51 4.80 9.23 -6.63
N GLY A 52 4.45 9.63 -7.85
CA GLY A 52 3.23 9.18 -8.54
C GLY A 52 3.19 7.68 -8.90
N GLN A 53 4.29 6.97 -8.71
CA GLN A 53 4.46 5.53 -8.91
C GLN A 53 4.60 4.78 -7.57
N TYR A 54 4.61 5.46 -6.42
CA TYR A 54 4.97 4.87 -5.14
C TYR A 54 3.86 5.00 -4.09
N LEU A 55 3.67 3.93 -3.30
CA LEU A 55 2.80 3.89 -2.13
C LEU A 55 3.67 4.07 -0.87
N PRO A 56 3.80 5.28 -0.32
CA PRO A 56 4.75 5.58 0.75
C PRO A 56 4.34 5.06 2.13
N LEU A 57 3.07 4.71 2.32
CA LEU A 57 2.51 4.22 3.59
C LEU A 57 2.11 2.75 3.46
N PHE A 58 2.60 1.90 4.37
CA PHE A 58 2.21 0.49 4.47
C PHE A 58 1.67 0.16 5.86
N VAL A 59 0.35 0.09 6.00
CA VAL A 59 -0.33 -0.12 7.28
C VAL A 59 -0.48 -1.62 7.55
N ASP A 60 0.11 -2.12 8.63
CA ASP A 60 -0.22 -3.45 9.15
C ASP A 60 -1.42 -3.33 10.10
N LEU A 61 -2.55 -3.94 9.74
CA LEU A 61 -3.76 -3.89 10.52
C LEU A 61 -3.70 -4.72 11.80
N THR A 62 -2.66 -5.54 11.99
CA THR A 62 -2.36 -6.21 13.26
C THR A 62 -1.33 -5.47 14.11
N GLY A 63 -0.70 -4.43 13.57
CA GLY A 63 0.36 -3.67 14.21
C GLY A 63 -0.13 -2.38 14.92
N PRO A 64 0.80 -1.68 15.60
CA PRO A 64 0.49 -0.58 16.52
C PRO A 64 0.20 0.78 15.86
N LEU A 65 0.12 0.88 14.52
CA LEU A 65 -0.04 2.19 13.88
C LEU A 65 -1.41 2.79 14.20
N SER A 66 -1.40 3.98 14.82
CA SER A 66 -2.62 4.65 15.28
C SER A 66 -3.40 5.28 14.13
N ASP A 67 -4.71 5.43 14.31
CA ASP A 67 -5.60 6.06 13.33
C ASP A 67 -5.18 7.52 13.02
N ASN A 68 -4.69 8.26 14.02
CA ASN A 68 -4.16 9.62 13.82
C ASN A 68 -2.92 9.62 12.88
N GLN A 69 -2.01 8.66 13.04
CA GLN A 69 -0.87 8.52 12.16
C GLN A 69 -1.30 8.11 10.75
N ILE A 70 -2.24 7.17 10.62
CA ILE A 70 -2.79 6.75 9.32
C ILE A 70 -3.39 7.94 8.58
N LYS A 71 -4.22 8.76 9.24
CA LYS A 71 -4.80 9.97 8.66
C LYS A 71 -3.73 10.97 8.23
N SER A 72 -2.76 11.24 9.10
CA SER A 72 -1.67 12.19 8.83
C SER A 72 -0.83 11.76 7.62
N TYR A 73 -0.38 10.51 7.60
CA TYR A 73 0.43 9.97 6.52
C TYR A 73 -0.35 9.81 5.20
N THR A 74 -1.64 9.46 5.27
CA THR A 74 -2.50 9.45 4.06
C THR A 74 -2.67 10.86 3.50
N THR A 75 -2.87 11.86 4.36
CA THR A 75 -2.95 13.27 3.95
C THR A 75 -1.65 13.74 3.30
N ALA A 76 -0.51 13.41 3.89
CA ALA A 76 0.79 13.76 3.35
C ALA A 76 1.07 13.06 2.01
N ALA A 77 0.72 11.78 1.88
CA ALA A 77 0.82 11.03 0.63
C ALA A 77 -0.05 11.65 -0.47
N LYS A 78 -1.31 11.98 -0.15
CA LYS A 78 -2.24 12.67 -1.05
C LYS A 78 -1.65 14.00 -1.55
N ASN A 79 -1.20 14.85 -0.62
CA ASN A 79 -0.65 16.17 -0.97
C ASN A 79 0.66 16.09 -1.77
N ALA A 80 1.40 14.99 -1.64
CA ALA A 80 2.60 14.73 -2.42
C ALA A 80 2.32 14.12 -3.80
N ASN A 81 1.05 13.94 -4.19
CA ASN A 81 0.61 13.21 -5.39
C ASN A 81 1.21 11.80 -5.45
N ALA A 82 1.24 11.11 -4.30
CA ALA A 82 1.67 9.72 -4.24
C ALA A 82 0.66 8.80 -4.95
N ARG A 83 1.09 7.59 -5.34
CA ARG A 83 0.22 6.62 -6.03
C ARG A 83 -0.94 6.12 -5.16
N GLY A 84 -0.72 6.01 -3.85
CA GLY A 84 -1.73 5.51 -2.91
C GLY A 84 -1.13 5.13 -1.55
N VAL A 85 -1.87 4.34 -0.77
CA VAL A 85 -1.43 3.76 0.50
C VAL A 85 -1.83 2.29 0.53
N ALA A 86 -1.08 1.44 1.25
CA ALA A 86 -1.34 0.02 1.33
C ALA A 86 -1.81 -0.39 2.73
N PHE A 87 -2.76 -1.32 2.79
CA PHE A 87 -3.24 -1.95 4.02
C PHE A 87 -2.96 -3.46 3.94
N PHE A 88 -2.38 -4.02 4.99
CA PHE A 88 -1.97 -5.41 5.09
C PHE A 88 -2.66 -6.09 6.26
N ASN A 89 -2.79 -7.42 6.14
CA ASN A 89 -3.32 -8.29 7.19
C ASN A 89 -4.73 -7.88 7.65
N LEU A 90 -5.63 -7.62 6.69
CA LEU A 90 -7.02 -7.27 6.97
C LEU A 90 -7.71 -8.37 7.77
N PRO A 91 -8.14 -8.11 9.03
CA PRO A 91 -8.87 -9.11 9.80
C PRO A 91 -10.25 -9.40 9.19
N MET A 92 -10.75 -10.63 9.34
CA MET A 92 -12.13 -11.01 9.03
C MET A 92 -13.13 -10.46 10.08
N SER A 93 -12.97 -9.20 10.47
CA SER A 93 -13.82 -8.50 11.43
C SER A 93 -13.78 -6.99 11.20
N SER A 94 -14.77 -6.27 11.72
CA SER A 94 -14.82 -4.80 11.63
C SER A 94 -13.89 -4.09 12.62
N TYR A 95 -13.07 -4.81 13.39
CA TYR A 95 -12.23 -4.25 14.46
C TYR A 95 -11.32 -3.11 13.99
N ARG A 96 -10.84 -3.16 12.73
CA ARG A 96 -9.96 -2.14 12.14
C ARG A 96 -10.66 -1.23 11.12
N LEU A 97 -12.00 -1.16 11.14
CA LEU A 97 -12.76 -0.21 10.31
C LEU A 97 -12.35 1.24 10.56
N SER A 98 -11.93 1.57 11.79
CA SER A 98 -11.46 2.90 12.16
C SER A 98 -10.20 3.32 11.37
N SER A 99 -9.31 2.38 11.06
CA SER A 99 -8.10 2.63 10.26
C SER A 99 -8.41 2.96 8.80
N PHE A 100 -9.42 2.30 8.21
CA PHE A 100 -9.92 2.69 6.89
C PHE A 100 -10.60 4.05 6.91
N ASN A 101 -11.40 4.35 7.95
CA ASN A 101 -11.98 5.68 8.13
C ASN A 101 -10.92 6.75 8.31
N ALA A 102 -9.83 6.47 9.03
CA ALA A 102 -8.74 7.41 9.21
C ALA A 102 -8.09 7.82 7.87
N ALA A 103 -7.86 6.85 6.98
CA ALA A 103 -7.38 7.15 5.64
C ALA A 103 -8.44 7.87 4.78
N ALA A 104 -9.71 7.46 4.85
CA ALA A 104 -10.80 8.08 4.08
C ALA A 104 -11.03 9.55 4.48
N GLN A 105 -10.87 9.89 5.76
CA GLN A 105 -10.95 11.26 6.24
C GLN A 105 -9.90 12.19 5.59
N ALA A 106 -8.78 11.66 5.08
CA ALA A 106 -7.83 12.46 4.31
C ALA A 106 -8.44 12.99 3.00
N PHE A 107 -9.51 12.37 2.52
CA PHE A 107 -10.27 12.74 1.31
C PHE A 107 -11.61 13.41 1.63
N GLY A 108 -11.95 13.62 2.91
CA GLY A 108 -13.27 14.10 3.31
C GLY A 108 -14.35 13.02 3.25
N GLU A 109 -13.96 11.75 3.15
CA GLU A 109 -14.85 10.60 2.97
C GLU A 109 -14.97 9.76 4.25
N THR A 110 -15.93 8.83 4.24
CA THR A 110 -16.09 7.82 5.30
C THR A 110 -16.19 6.41 4.70
N VAL A 111 -15.89 5.38 5.50
CA VAL A 111 -15.98 3.98 5.09
C VAL A 111 -16.90 3.23 6.06
N SER A 112 -17.89 2.55 5.52
CA SER A 112 -18.81 1.69 6.28
C SER A 112 -18.56 0.22 5.98
N HIS A 113 -18.61 -0.63 7.01
CA HIS A 113 -18.65 -2.08 6.82
C HIS A 113 -20.06 -2.50 6.37
N THR A 114 -20.17 -3.38 5.37
CA THR A 114 -21.47 -3.80 4.79
C THR A 114 -22.27 -4.76 5.66
N GLY A 115 -21.70 -5.18 6.80
CA GLY A 115 -22.26 -6.22 7.67
C GLY A 115 -21.94 -7.65 7.24
N LYS A 116 -21.26 -7.84 6.10
CA LYS A 116 -20.91 -9.16 5.57
C LYS A 116 -19.43 -9.45 5.73
N THR A 117 -19.12 -10.54 6.44
CA THR A 117 -17.77 -11.12 6.52
C THR A 117 -17.71 -12.43 5.75
N TYR A 118 -16.59 -12.70 5.10
CA TYR A 118 -16.35 -13.97 4.39
C TYR A 118 -15.35 -14.79 5.20
N SER A 119 -15.80 -15.91 5.74
CA SER A 119 -14.94 -16.86 6.45
C SER A 119 -14.09 -17.64 5.45
N LYS A 120 -12.91 -18.11 5.88
CA LYS A 120 -12.13 -19.10 5.12
C LYS A 120 -12.99 -20.37 4.97
N ASP A 121 -13.28 -20.75 3.72
CA ASP A 121 -14.15 -21.86 3.35
C ASP A 121 -13.43 -22.97 2.57
N TYR A 122 -12.09 -22.90 2.50
CA TYR A 122 -11.20 -23.92 1.92
C TYR A 122 -10.17 -24.43 2.94
N GLY A 123 -9.64 -25.64 2.72
CA GLY A 123 -8.69 -26.31 3.61
C GLY A 123 -7.35 -25.57 3.78
N ASN A 124 -6.55 -26.01 4.76
CA ASN A 124 -5.16 -25.58 4.94
C ASN A 124 -4.24 -26.29 3.97
#